data_AF-A0A957VGH0-F1
#
_entry.id   AF-A0A957VGH0-F1
#
_cell.length_a   1.000
_cell.length_b   1.000
_cell.length_c   1.000
_cell.angle_alpha   90.00
_cell.angle_beta   90.00
_cell.angle_gamma   90.00
#
_symmetry.space_group_name_H-M   'P 1'
#
loop_
_entity.id
_entity.type
_entity.pdbx_description
1 polymer ?
#
loop_
_entity_poly.entity_id
_entity_poly.type
_entity_poly.pdbx_seq_one_letter_code
_entity_poly.pdbx_strand_id
1 'polypeptide(L)'
;MVRTQIQLTEEQTVQLRLLAAHEGLSVAEIIRRSVDLYLRSRPFVDLDERKRNALSIAGKYSSGLTDISENHDMYLAETHAEVEE
;
A
#
# COMPACT_ATOMS: atom_id res chain seq x y z
N MET A 1 3.70 -16.83 19.52
CA MET A 1 4.56 -15.65 19.30
C MET A 1 6.02 -16.05 19.47
N VAL A 2 6.92 -15.47 18.70
CA VAL A 2 8.38 -15.62 18.87
C VAL A 2 8.88 -14.45 19.74
N ARG A 3 9.79 -14.70 20.69
CA ARG A 3 10.37 -13.65 21.53
C ARG A 3 11.43 -12.89 20.72
N THR A 4 11.24 -11.59 20.55
CA THR A 4 12.19 -10.71 19.87
C THR A 4 12.53 -9.55 20.79
N GLN A 5 13.83 -9.24 20.93
CA GLN A 5 14.29 -8.05 21.63
C GLN A 5 14.57 -6.95 20.62
N ILE A 6 13.91 -5.80 20.78
CA ILE A 6 14.11 -4.60 19.98
C ILE A 6 14.41 -3.43 20.92
N GLN A 7 15.11 -2.42 20.42
CA GLN A 7 15.32 -1.17 21.13
C GLN A 7 14.34 -0.13 20.59
N LEU A 8 13.74 0.63 21.50
CA LEU A 8 12.87 1.77 21.18
C LEU A 8 13.51 3.01 21.79
N THR A 9 13.29 4.16 21.16
CA THR A 9 13.68 5.42 21.78
C THR A 9 12.83 5.67 23.03
N GLU A 10 13.34 6.52 23.91
CA GLU A 10 12.60 6.92 25.11
C GLU A 10 11.27 7.58 24.73
N GLU A 11 11.30 8.47 23.74
CA GLU A 11 10.10 9.12 23.19
C GLU A 11 9.07 8.10 22.68
N GLN A 12 9.50 7.12 21.88
CA GLN A 12 8.61 6.06 21.39
C GLN A 12 7.98 5.28 22.55
N THR A 13 8.76 5.00 23.60
CA THR A 13 8.27 4.28 24.78
C THR A 13 7.21 5.09 25.53
N VAL A 14 7.41 6.41 25.68
CA VAL A 14 6.43 7.31 26.30
C VAL A 14 5.14 7.36 25.49
N GLN A 15 5.24 7.57 24.18
CA GLN A 15 4.08 7.65 23.29
C GLN A 15 3.26 6.35 23.28
N LEU A 16 3.93 5.19 23.23
CA LEU A 16 3.27 3.89 23.28
C LEU A 16 2.51 3.67 24.60
N ARG A 17 3.05 4.13 25.73
CA ARG A 17 2.38 4.02 27.04
C ARG A 17 1.14 4.90 27.11
N LEU A 18 1.23 6.15 26.62
CA LEU A 18 0.09 7.06 26.56
C LEU A 18 -1.02 6.51 25.68
N LEU A 19 -0.68 6.00 24.50
CA LEU A 19 -1.64 5.40 23.58
C LEU A 19 -2.30 4.15 24.18
N ALA A 20 -1.51 3.28 24.79
CA ALA A 20 -2.00 2.08 25.47
C ALA A 20 -2.99 2.43 26.60
N ALA A 21 -2.68 3.46 27.40
CA ALA A 21 -3.58 3.94 28.45
C ALA A 21 -4.87 4.55 27.88
N HIS A 22 -4.77 5.30 26.79
CA HIS A 22 -5.92 5.91 26.13
C HIS A 22 -6.86 4.85 25.52
N GLU A 23 -6.32 3.80 24.91
CA GLU A 23 -7.10 2.72 24.28
C GLU A 23 -7.52 1.60 25.25
N GLY A 24 -7.02 1.60 26.50
CA GLY A 24 -7.26 0.52 27.45
C GLY A 24 -6.60 -0.81 27.06
N LEU A 25 -5.48 -0.74 26.33
CA LEU A 25 -4.75 -1.89 25.81
C LEU A 25 -3.37 -2.01 26.47
N SER A 26 -2.72 -3.17 26.31
CA SER A 26 -1.32 -3.30 26.70
C SER A 26 -0.40 -2.69 25.63
N VAL A 27 0.76 -2.16 26.05
CA VAL A 27 1.81 -1.68 25.13
C VAL A 27 2.18 -2.75 24.10
N ALA A 28 2.23 -4.02 24.51
CA ALA A 28 2.53 -5.13 23.62
C ALA A 28 1.45 -5.34 22.54
N GLU A 29 0.18 -5.08 22.84
CA GLU A 29 -0.92 -5.14 21.87
C GLU A 29 -0.83 -4.00 20.85
N ILE A 30 -0.55 -2.78 21.31
CA ILE A 30 -0.30 -1.63 20.43
C ILE A 30 0.84 -1.95 19.45
N ILE A 31 1.99 -2.42 19.96
CA ILE A 31 3.15 -2.77 19.11
C ILE A 31 2.75 -3.81 18.05
N ARG A 32 2.04 -4.87 18.44
CA ARG A 32 1.61 -5.91 17.47
C ARG A 32 0.71 -5.34 16.38
N ARG A 33 -0.31 -4.56 16.75
CA ARG A 33 -1.22 -3.93 15.78
C ARG A 33 -0.47 -2.98 14.84
N SER A 34 0.46 -2.19 15.38
CA SER A 34 1.29 -1.30 14.58
C SER A 34 2.17 -2.06 13.60
N VAL A 35 2.80 -3.17 14.03
CA VAL A 35 3.61 -4.03 13.15
C VAL A 35 2.75 -4.67 12.07
N ASP A 36 1.58 -5.22 12.42
CA ASP A 36 0.66 -5.82 11.44
C ASP A 36 0.18 -4.79 10.41
N LEU A 37 -0.18 -3.58 10.86
CA LEU A 37 -0.61 -2.50 9.98
C LEU A 37 0.54 -2.02 9.08
N TYR A 38 1.76 -1.94 9.61
CA TYR A 38 2.94 -1.57 8.83
C TYR A 38 3.25 -2.61 7.75
N LEU A 39 3.19 -3.90 8.09
CA LEU A 39 3.42 -4.99 7.14
C LEU A 39 2.33 -5.09 6.07
N ARG A 40 1.07 -4.81 6.42
CA ARG A 40 -0.04 -4.76 5.45
C ARG A 40 0.03 -3.55 4.53
N SER A 41 0.44 -2.39 5.04
CA SER A 41 0.55 -1.15 4.25
C SER A 41 1.76 -1.14 3.32
N ARG A 42 2.75 -1.99 3.58
CA ARG A 42 3.88 -2.26 2.69
C ARG A 42 3.82 -3.71 2.25
N PRO A 43 2.92 -4.06 1.30
CA PRO A 43 3.04 -5.36 0.68
C PRO A 43 4.46 -5.44 0.12
N PHE A 44 5.26 -6.31 0.72
CA PHE A 44 6.50 -6.77 0.11
C PHE A 44 6.01 -7.59 -1.08
N VAL A 45 5.62 -6.91 -2.16
CA VAL A 45 5.20 -7.58 -3.38
C VAL A 45 6.49 -8.19 -3.89
N ASP A 46 6.63 -9.48 -3.60
CA ASP A 46 7.65 -10.31 -4.20
C ASP A 46 7.67 -9.99 -5.70
N LEU A 47 8.87 -9.79 -6.27
CA LEU A 47 9.01 -9.43 -7.68
C LEU A 47 8.24 -10.41 -8.57
N ASP A 48 8.16 -11.67 -8.16
CA ASP A 48 7.41 -12.70 -8.88
C ASP A 48 5.90 -12.53 -8.72
N GLU A 49 5.39 -12.14 -7.55
CA GLU A 49 3.98 -11.81 -7.37
C GLU A 49 3.58 -10.56 -8.15
N ARG A 50 4.44 -9.54 -8.19
CA ARG A 50 4.22 -8.33 -9.00
C ARG A 50 4.13 -8.67 -10.49
N LYS A 51 5.03 -9.53 -10.98
CA LYS A 51 5.01 -10.02 -12.36
C LYS A 51 3.76 -10.85 -12.64
N ARG A 52 3.38 -11.78 -11.76
CA ARG A 52 2.14 -12.58 -11.91
C ARG A 52 0.91 -11.68 -12.02
N ASN A 53 0.80 -10.66 -11.17
CA ASN A 53 -0.31 -9.73 -11.19
C ASN A 53 -0.34 -8.91 -12.50
N ALA A 54 0.80 -8.41 -12.96
CA ALA A 54 0.88 -7.71 -14.25
C ALA A 54 0.50 -8.60 -15.44
N LEU A 55 0.92 -9.85 -15.44
CA LEU A 55 0.55 -10.82 -16.48
C LEU A 55 -0.93 -11.19 -16.43
N SER A 56 -1.55 -11.23 -15.24
CA SER A 56 -2.97 -11.60 -15.09
C SER A 56 -3.95 -10.63 -15.77
N ILE A 57 -3.51 -9.40 -16.03
CA ILE A 57 -4.32 -8.36 -16.70
C ILE A 57 -3.92 -8.16 -18.16
N ALA A 58 -2.76 -8.66 -18.58
CA ALA A 58 -2.27 -8.51 -19.94
C ALA A 58 -3.22 -9.20 -20.93
N GLY A 59 -3.72 -8.46 -21.92
CA GLY A 59 -4.67 -8.96 -22.93
C GLY A 59 -6.10 -9.15 -22.43
N LYS A 60 -6.42 -8.82 -21.17
CA LYS A 60 -7.79 -8.93 -20.62
C LYS A 60 -8.73 -7.86 -21.19
N TYR A 61 -8.20 -6.72 -21.60
CA TYR A 61 -8.96 -5.58 -22.10
C TYR A 61 -8.51 -5.23 -23.52
N SER A 62 -9.45 -4.77 -24.34
CA SER A 62 -9.21 -4.26 -25.68
C SER A 62 -9.96 -2.95 -25.83
N SER A 63 -9.25 -1.91 -26.25
CA SER A 63 -9.82 -0.61 -26.63
C SER A 63 -10.30 -0.59 -28.09
N GLY A 64 -9.93 -1.59 -28.90
CA GLY A 64 -10.11 -1.57 -30.35
C GLY A 64 -9.13 -0.68 -31.12
N LEU A 65 -8.26 0.06 -30.41
CA LEU A 65 -7.25 0.94 -30.98
C LEU A 65 -5.86 0.29 -30.86
N THR A 66 -5.03 0.44 -31.89
CA THR A 66 -3.73 -0.25 -31.98
C THR A 66 -2.54 0.60 -31.55
N ASP A 67 -2.73 1.91 -31.39
CA ASP A 67 -1.69 2.93 -31.23
C ASP A 67 -1.78 3.69 -29.89
N ILE A 68 -2.61 3.22 -28.95
CA ILE A 68 -2.78 3.85 -27.62
C ILE A 68 -1.45 3.99 -26.88
N SER A 69 -0.56 3.01 -26.99
CA SER A 69 0.73 3.06 -26.32
C SER A 69 1.66 4.15 -26.88
N GLU A 70 1.48 4.54 -28.15
CA GLU A 70 2.27 5.58 -28.81
C GLU A 70 1.65 6.97 -28.60
N ASN A 71 0.31 7.05 -28.64
CA ASN A 71 -0.44 8.30 -28.61
C ASN A 71 -1.18 8.53 -27.28
N HIS A 72 -0.67 8.00 -26.16
CA HIS A 72 -1.38 7.99 -24.88
C HIS A 72 -1.79 9.39 -24.38
N ASP A 73 -0.94 10.41 -24.59
CA ASP A 73 -1.21 11.77 -24.16
C ASP A 73 -2.33 12.44 -24.96
N MET A 74 -2.41 12.13 -26.26
CA MET A 74 -3.48 12.60 -27.15
C MET A 74 -4.83 12.05 -26.67
N TYR A 75 -4.93 10.74 -26.48
CA TYR A 75 -6.16 10.09 -25.99
C TYR A 75 -6.55 10.54 -24.59
N LEU A 76 -5.56 10.80 -23.72
CA LEU A 76 -5.81 11.37 -22.39
C LEU A 76 -6.41 12.77 -22.49
N ALA A 77 -5.85 13.63 -23.36
CA ALA A 77 -6.34 14.98 -23.57
C ALA A 77 -7.76 14.99 -24.17
N GLU A 78 -8.03 14.15 -25.17
CA GLU A 78 -9.38 14.00 -25.76
C GLU A 78 -10.42 13.62 -24.70
N THR A 79 -10.14 12.61 -23.88
CA THR A 79 -11.08 12.12 -22.86
C THR A 79 -11.36 13.14 -21.76
N HIS A 80 -10.37 13.97 -21.40
CA HIS A 80 -10.55 15.00 -20.36
C HIS A 80 -11.09 16.33 -20.91
N ALA A 81 -10.92 16.61 -22.21
CA ALA A 81 -11.51 17.78 -22.85
C ALA A 81 -13.04 17.66 -23.01
N GLU A 82 -13.58 16.44 -23.12
CA GLU A 82 -15.03 16.19 -23.20
C GLU A 82 -15.79 16.37 -21.88
N VAL A 83 -15.11 16.59 -20.74
CA VAL A 83 -15.73 16.75 -19.40
C VAL A 83 -15.97 18.23 -19.04
N GLU A 84 -15.56 19.18 -19.88
CA GLU A 84 -15.73 20.63 -19.65
C GLU A 84 -16.96 21.28 -20.34
N GLU A 85 -17.92 20.50 -20.87
CA GLU A 85 -19.27 20.98 -21.27
C GLU A 85 -20.37 20.61 -20.26
#